data_AF-L2GWM4-F1
#
_entry.id   AF-L2GWM4-F1
#
_cell.length_a   1.000
_cell.length_b   1.000
_cell.length_c   1.000
_cell.angle_alpha   90.00
_cell.angle_beta   90.00
_cell.angle_gamma   90.00
#
_symmetry.space_group_name_H-M   'P 1'
#
loop_
_entity.id
_entity.type
_entity.pdbx_description
1 polymer ?
#
loop_
_entity_poly.entity_id
_entity_poly.type
_entity_poly.pdbx_seq_one_letter_code
_entity_poly.pdbx_strand_id
1 'polypeptide(L)'
;MAQHNSGERSGNTLRDHEIPTKQENRAQNTTEVLSEHKQLFNGAESGQNKKLRFVLPMQVKVPALHELRLETGKTPATLRVVTGSLDILGQELLTDHPYTFTGTLFFTTFRGCVVELNDDIALQYTSMSNIERVFDLASALSGTYYVVGHGRCTFIQTLCNLCVRMGKKVLVSEIDPAQGFLVFPGVMGTMLVENLVCYDDDVQNEKLCYFYGDTEIKNREYYDMLCSKVLGHTKENDLHLIIFPNECVVQEEERNDNFVVVGDERMFHTIKPRNKEFVPCYGYVKKAKTNALIYNYFHGKTGKYTPFILSDKLKILSVGEKFVPPTSALPLGAQRKMNTCVATPAGAEQDSIVAISYAKNEEEAGVRPVAGFVLIRSVQPLTFLCAQATVSKDMLYVQGNIKYSEF
;
A
#
# COMPACT_ATOMS: atom_id res chain seq x y z
N MET A 1 -17.47 60.70 -20.77
CA MET A 1 -18.50 60.82 -19.73
C MET A 1 -18.11 59.85 -18.62
N ALA A 2 -17.16 60.11 -17.73
CA ALA A 2 -17.02 61.20 -16.73
C ALA A 2 -18.05 61.12 -15.61
N GLN A 3 -17.56 60.81 -14.40
CA GLN A 3 -17.94 61.21 -13.02
C GLN A 3 -17.74 59.99 -12.09
N HIS A 4 -16.65 59.83 -11.35
CA HIS A 4 -16.13 60.67 -10.24
C HIS A 4 -17.22 61.07 -9.25
N ASN A 5 -17.18 60.47 -8.05
CA ASN A 5 -17.59 61.19 -6.85
C ASN A 5 -16.73 60.76 -5.65
N SER A 6 -16.31 61.78 -4.92
CA SER A 6 -15.35 61.85 -3.84
C SER A 6 -15.98 62.60 -2.67
N GLY A 7 -15.57 62.29 -1.45
CA GLY A 7 -15.91 63.03 -0.22
C GLY A 7 -16.83 62.23 0.70
N GLU A 8 -16.67 62.17 2.02
CA GLU A 8 -15.91 63.00 2.95
C GLU A 8 -15.65 62.25 4.27
N ARG A 9 -14.64 62.73 5.00
CA ARG A 9 -14.22 62.31 6.33
C ARG A 9 -15.15 62.85 7.42
N SER A 10 -15.44 62.01 8.42
CA SER A 10 -15.49 62.36 9.85
C SER A 10 -15.23 61.04 10.60
N GLY A 11 -14.31 60.89 11.55
CA GLY A 11 -13.94 61.79 12.62
C GLY A 11 -14.54 61.24 13.92
N ASN A 12 -13.95 60.20 14.50
CA ASN A 12 -14.10 59.94 15.95
C ASN A 12 -13.02 59.02 16.52
N THR A 13 -12.10 59.67 17.24
CA THR A 13 -11.54 59.28 18.56
C THR A 13 -11.16 57.82 18.79
N LEU A 14 -9.86 57.56 18.63
CA LEU A 14 -9.08 56.58 19.37
C LEU A 14 -9.27 56.81 20.89
N ARG A 15 -9.65 55.75 21.61
CA ARG A 15 -9.37 55.63 23.04
C ARG A 15 -8.33 54.55 23.21
N ASP A 16 -7.21 54.97 23.78
CA ASP A 16 -6.11 54.14 24.24
C ASP A 16 -6.63 53.12 25.26
N HIS A 17 -6.58 51.84 24.90
CA HIS A 17 -6.54 50.78 25.89
C HIS A 17 -5.08 50.38 26.07
N GLU A 18 -4.47 50.97 27.11
CA GLU A 18 -3.20 50.56 27.68
C GLU A 18 -3.23 49.05 27.96
N ILE A 19 -2.33 48.32 27.30
CA ILE A 19 -2.06 46.91 27.55
C ILE A 19 -1.14 46.86 28.78
N PRO A 20 -1.54 46.27 29.92
CA PRO A 20 -0.64 46.13 31.05
C PRO A 20 0.40 45.06 30.74
N THR A 21 1.66 45.48 30.68
CA THR A 21 2.84 44.62 30.74
C THR A 21 2.84 43.84 32.06
N LYS A 22 2.56 42.52 31.99
CA LYS A 22 2.85 41.56 33.06
C LYS A 22 3.99 40.64 32.63
N GLN A 23 5.20 41.19 32.57
CA GLN A 23 6.39 40.45 33.00
C GLN A 23 6.50 40.63 34.51
N GLU A 24 7.00 39.59 35.19
CA GLU A 24 7.01 39.38 36.64
C GLU A 24 5.75 38.65 37.17
N ASN A 25 6.00 37.40 37.63
CA ASN A 25 5.09 36.40 38.26
C ASN A 25 4.90 35.08 37.51
N ARG A 26 5.97 34.54 36.88
CA ARG A 26 6.00 33.16 36.34
C ARG A 26 7.05 32.26 37.02
N ALA A 27 7.41 32.56 38.27
CA ALA A 27 8.40 31.79 39.04
C ALA A 27 7.87 31.26 40.39
N GLN A 28 6.58 31.44 40.72
CA GLN A 28 6.02 31.01 42.01
C GLN A 28 4.82 30.04 41.93
N ASN A 29 4.23 29.81 40.74
CA ASN A 29 3.10 28.88 40.57
C ASN A 29 3.49 27.45 40.13
N THR A 30 4.77 27.14 40.00
CA THR A 30 5.24 25.78 39.71
C THR A 30 5.55 24.95 40.96
N THR A 31 5.44 25.53 42.16
CA THR A 31 5.76 24.82 43.42
C THR A 31 4.51 24.36 44.19
N GLU A 32 3.34 24.97 43.97
CA GLU A 32 2.10 24.58 44.68
C GLU A 32 1.35 23.41 44.02
N VAL A 33 1.39 23.25 42.70
CA VAL A 33 0.75 22.09 42.01
C VAL A 33 1.50 20.77 42.26
N LEU A 34 2.76 20.84 42.73
CA LEU A 34 3.55 19.68 43.16
C LEU A 34 3.32 19.28 44.62
N SER A 35 2.53 20.05 45.38
CA SER A 35 2.29 19.82 46.81
C SER A 35 0.94 19.15 47.12
N GLU A 36 -0.08 19.31 46.27
CA GLU A 36 -1.40 18.68 46.47
C GLU A 36 -1.46 17.20 46.06
N HIS A 37 -0.55 16.72 45.21
CA HIS A 37 -0.45 15.29 44.87
C HIS A 37 0.27 14.44 45.93
N LYS A 38 0.67 15.03 47.06
CA LYS A 38 1.41 14.34 48.15
C LYS A 38 0.62 14.11 49.44
N GLN A 39 -0.67 14.46 49.49
CA GLN A 39 -1.50 14.27 50.68
C GLN A 39 -2.81 13.54 50.41
N LEU A 40 -2.74 12.40 49.73
CA LEU A 40 -3.69 11.30 49.91
C LEU A 40 -2.83 10.03 49.98
N PHE A 41 -3.15 9.09 50.86
CA PHE A 41 -2.38 7.89 51.21
C PHE A 41 -1.35 8.02 52.35
N ASN A 42 -1.85 8.37 53.54
CA ASN A 42 -1.32 7.80 54.78
C ASN A 42 -2.33 6.79 55.30
N GLY A 43 -2.05 5.50 55.12
CA GLY A 43 -2.89 4.43 55.66
C GLY A 43 -2.48 3.04 55.17
N ALA A 44 -1.93 2.26 56.10
CA ALA A 44 -1.74 0.80 56.09
C ALA A 44 -0.62 0.21 55.21
N GLU A 45 0.42 -0.23 55.92
CA GLU A 45 1.44 -1.18 55.47
C GLU A 45 0.81 -2.52 55.05
N SER A 46 1.12 -2.97 53.84
CA SER A 46 1.52 -4.34 53.46
C SER A 46 1.31 -4.53 51.95
N GLY A 47 2.39 -4.80 51.21
CA GLY A 47 2.28 -5.11 49.78
C GLY A 47 3.42 -4.55 48.93
N GLN A 48 4.31 -5.45 48.54
CA GLN A 48 5.30 -5.38 47.46
C GLN A 48 5.45 -4.04 46.71
N ASN A 49 6.59 -3.39 46.96
CA ASN A 49 7.16 -2.27 46.20
C ASN A 49 7.25 -2.59 44.69
N LYS A 50 6.23 -2.24 43.89
CA LYS A 50 6.39 -2.06 42.44
C LYS A 50 7.07 -0.71 42.20
N LYS A 51 8.41 -0.71 42.15
CA LYS A 51 9.20 0.40 41.59
C LYS A 51 8.73 0.62 40.14
N LEU A 52 7.99 1.69 39.87
CA LEU A 52 7.85 2.22 38.51
C LEU A 52 9.25 2.64 38.04
N ARG A 53 9.87 1.80 37.22
CA ARG A 53 11.08 2.18 36.47
C ARG A 53 10.64 3.11 35.35
N PHE A 54 10.96 4.40 35.47
CA PHE A 54 10.96 5.30 34.34
C PHE A 54 12.10 4.87 33.42
N VAL A 55 11.77 4.17 32.33
CA VAL A 55 12.73 3.85 31.27
C VAL A 55 12.83 5.11 30.42
N LEU A 56 14.01 5.72 30.37
CA LEU A 56 14.25 6.85 29.49
C LEU A 56 14.16 6.38 28.03
N PRO A 57 13.54 7.18 27.13
CA PRO A 57 13.47 6.85 25.71
C PRO A 57 14.87 6.66 25.14
N MET A 58 15.06 5.63 24.32
CA MET A 58 16.32 5.42 23.61
C MET A 58 16.41 6.40 22.45
N GLN A 59 17.42 7.26 22.45
CA GLN A 59 17.67 8.15 21.32
C GLN A 59 18.60 7.50 20.30
N VAL A 60 18.21 7.55 19.03
CA VAL A 60 18.98 7.04 17.90
C VAL A 60 19.24 8.17 16.91
N LYS A 61 20.51 8.42 16.61
CA LYS A 61 20.91 9.34 15.55
C LYS A 61 21.03 8.58 14.24
N VAL A 62 20.26 8.99 13.24
CA VAL A 62 20.30 8.42 11.89
C VAL A 62 21.05 9.39 10.97
N PRO A 63 22.18 8.99 10.36
CA PRO A 63 22.93 9.85 9.46
C PRO A 63 22.15 10.21 8.19
N ALA A 64 22.60 11.24 7.46
CA ALA A 64 22.07 11.56 6.14
C ALA A 64 22.20 10.36 5.18
N LEU A 65 21.22 10.20 4.29
CA LEU A 65 21.15 9.13 3.27
C LEU A 65 21.16 7.70 3.85
N HIS A 66 20.89 7.56 5.14
CA HIS A 66 20.75 6.28 5.81
C HIS A 66 19.28 5.96 6.06
N GLU A 67 19.06 4.70 6.39
CA GLU A 67 17.81 4.21 6.91
C GLU A 67 17.99 3.61 8.31
N LEU A 68 16.99 3.83 9.15
CA LEU A 68 16.80 3.13 10.40
C LEU A 68 15.97 1.87 10.14
N ARG A 69 16.48 0.71 10.52
CA ARG A 69 15.74 -0.55 10.50
C ARG A 69 15.39 -0.96 11.91
N LEU A 70 14.17 -1.45 12.07
CA LEU A 70 13.57 -1.73 13.36
C LEU A 70 12.74 -3.00 13.30
N GLU A 71 12.92 -3.86 14.28
CA GLU A 71 12.06 -5.01 14.55
C GLU A 71 11.46 -4.85 15.94
N THR A 72 10.14 -4.83 16.02
CA THR A 72 9.46 -4.82 17.32
C THR A 72 9.52 -6.21 17.96
N GLY A 73 9.46 -6.25 19.28
CA GLY A 73 9.26 -7.48 20.01
C GLY A 73 7.82 -7.99 19.92
N LYS A 74 7.31 -8.53 21.03
CA LYS A 74 5.96 -9.10 21.12
C LYS A 74 4.87 -8.04 21.21
N THR A 75 5.21 -6.85 21.65
CA THR A 75 4.29 -5.72 21.79
C THR A 75 4.66 -4.59 20.84
N PRO A 76 3.70 -3.71 20.49
CA PRO A 76 3.98 -2.58 19.63
C PRO A 76 5.06 -1.67 20.21
N ALA A 77 5.86 -1.07 19.33
CA ALA A 77 6.87 -0.08 19.70
C ALA A 77 6.49 1.32 19.25
N THR A 78 6.92 2.33 20.01
CA THR A 78 6.65 3.73 19.68
C THR A 78 7.90 4.42 19.16
N LEU A 79 7.78 5.16 18.04
CA LEU A 79 8.83 6.00 17.46
C LEU A 79 8.36 7.45 17.39
N ARG A 80 9.23 8.39 17.75
CA ARG A 80 9.00 9.83 17.60
C ARG A 80 10.23 10.51 16.99
N VAL A 81 10.02 11.34 15.97
CA VAL A 81 11.10 12.17 15.41
C VAL A 81 11.30 13.38 16.32
N VAL A 82 12.52 13.57 16.83
CA VAL A 82 12.87 14.69 17.73
C VAL A 82 13.44 15.86 16.94
N THR A 83 14.35 15.58 16.01
CA THR A 83 14.95 16.61 15.13
C THR A 83 15.25 16.03 13.75
N GLY A 84 15.25 16.88 12.73
CA GLY A 84 15.43 16.46 11.33
C GLY A 84 14.15 15.92 10.72
N SER A 85 14.28 15.12 9.66
CA SER A 85 13.17 14.46 8.97
C SER A 85 13.42 12.97 8.80
N LEU A 86 12.34 12.21 8.85
CA LEU A 86 12.36 10.76 8.67
C LEU A 86 11.12 10.35 7.88
N ASP A 87 11.32 9.53 6.86
CA ASP A 87 10.29 9.10 5.94
C ASP A 87 10.07 7.59 6.07
N ILE A 88 8.83 7.15 5.92
CA ILE A 88 8.49 5.75 5.67
C ILE A 88 7.92 5.65 4.27
N LEU A 89 8.58 4.88 3.39
CA LEU A 89 8.14 4.71 1.99
C LEU A 89 7.88 6.04 1.27
N GLY A 90 8.73 7.06 1.51
CA GLY A 90 8.63 8.40 0.91
C GLY A 90 7.59 9.33 1.55
N GLN A 91 6.80 8.85 2.51
CA GLN A 91 5.91 9.65 3.34
C GLN A 91 6.68 10.17 4.56
N GLU A 92 6.75 11.49 4.70
CA GLU A 92 7.42 12.16 5.83
C GLU A 92 6.61 12.02 7.12
N LEU A 93 7.30 11.66 8.22
CA LEU A 93 6.72 11.59 9.55
C LEU A 93 6.74 12.96 10.23
N LEU A 94 5.71 13.25 11.01
CA LEU A 94 5.60 14.49 11.77
C LEU A 94 6.56 14.51 12.97
N THR A 95 7.31 15.59 13.10
CA THR A 95 8.14 15.86 14.28
C THR A 95 7.27 15.93 15.53
N ASP A 96 7.78 15.39 16.63
CA ASP A 96 7.11 15.31 17.94
C ASP A 96 5.80 14.51 17.99
N HIS A 97 5.39 13.88 16.88
CA HIS A 97 4.26 12.97 16.87
C HIS A 97 4.71 11.53 17.21
N PRO A 98 4.10 10.86 18.20
CA PRO A 98 4.38 9.47 18.49
C PRO A 98 3.64 8.55 17.50
N TYR A 99 4.38 7.66 16.85
CA TYR A 99 3.84 6.63 15.96
C TYR A 99 4.05 5.26 16.57
N THR A 100 3.00 4.43 16.58
CA THR A 100 3.05 3.05 17.10
C THR A 100 3.13 2.07 15.95
N PHE A 101 4.08 1.15 16.03
CA PHE A 101 4.33 0.17 14.98
C PHE A 101 4.46 -1.25 15.52
N THR A 102 4.32 -2.23 14.63
CA THR A 102 4.53 -3.65 14.88
C THR A 102 5.26 -4.30 13.70
N GLY A 103 6.12 -5.27 13.99
CA GLY A 103 6.86 -6.07 13.01
C GLY A 103 8.16 -5.42 12.56
N THR A 104 8.59 -5.76 11.35
CA THR A 104 9.84 -5.29 10.75
C THR A 104 9.58 -4.08 9.85
N LEU A 105 10.23 -2.96 10.15
CA LEU A 105 10.05 -1.69 9.47
C LEU A 105 11.40 -1.09 9.10
N PHE A 106 11.37 -0.16 8.16
CA PHE A 106 12.50 0.68 7.82
C PHE A 106 12.02 2.11 7.56
N PHE A 107 12.89 3.05 7.86
CA PHE A 107 12.63 4.48 7.74
C PHE A 107 13.85 5.16 7.13
N THR A 108 13.67 6.02 6.14
CA THR A 108 14.76 6.66 5.39
C THR A 108 14.87 8.13 5.76
N THR A 109 16.08 8.69 5.71
CA THR A 109 16.27 10.13 5.89
C THR A 109 17.22 10.69 4.84
N PHE A 110 16.88 11.85 4.28
CA PHE A 110 17.76 12.55 3.34
C PHE A 110 18.87 13.31 4.06
N ARG A 111 18.52 14.05 5.12
CA ARG A 111 19.43 15.00 5.78
C ARG A 111 19.95 14.52 7.13
N GLY A 112 19.46 13.39 7.61
CA GLY A 112 19.72 12.88 8.95
C GLY A 112 18.68 13.37 9.95
N CYS A 113 18.52 12.60 11.02
CA CYS A 113 17.56 12.91 12.08
C CYS A 113 18.00 12.31 13.42
N VAL A 114 17.30 12.71 14.48
CA VAL A 114 17.34 12.04 15.78
C VAL A 114 15.93 11.57 16.08
N VAL A 115 15.79 10.29 16.40
CA VAL A 115 14.53 9.70 16.84
C VAL A 115 14.62 9.21 18.27
N GLU A 116 13.47 9.19 18.93
CA GLU A 116 13.26 8.47 20.18
C GLU A 116 12.47 7.19 19.90
N LEU A 117 13.00 6.09 20.40
CA LEU A 117 12.38 4.78 20.39
C LEU A 117 12.00 4.40 21.82
N ASN A 118 10.78 3.94 21.98
CA ASN A 118 10.24 3.46 23.24
C ASN A 118 9.69 2.04 23.09
N ASP A 119 9.38 1.44 24.24
CA ASP A 119 8.71 0.16 24.34
C ASP A 119 9.56 -1.00 23.77
N ASP A 120 8.90 -2.03 23.24
CA ASP A 120 9.49 -3.34 22.96
C ASP A 120 10.25 -3.37 21.61
N ILE A 121 11.49 -2.91 21.62
CA ILE A 121 12.42 -2.99 20.49
C ILE A 121 13.26 -4.27 20.58
N ALA A 122 13.06 -5.20 19.64
CA ALA A 122 13.84 -6.44 19.57
C ALA A 122 15.18 -6.24 18.84
N LEU A 123 15.18 -5.43 17.77
CA LEU A 123 16.38 -5.12 16.99
C LEU A 123 16.27 -3.71 16.40
N GLN A 124 17.38 -2.97 16.41
CA GLN A 124 17.50 -1.73 15.65
C GLN A 124 18.92 -1.52 15.16
N TYR A 125 19.07 -0.98 13.96
CA TYR A 125 20.36 -0.58 13.40
C TYR A 125 20.16 0.39 12.22
N THR A 126 21.22 1.13 11.88
CA THR A 126 21.24 2.02 10.71
C THR A 126 22.01 1.38 9.56
N SER A 127 21.56 1.60 8.33
CA SER A 127 22.24 1.16 7.10
C SER A 127 22.20 2.26 6.05
N MET A 128 23.07 2.20 5.05
CA MET A 128 22.97 3.04 3.86
C MET A 128 21.67 2.73 3.11
N SER A 129 20.99 3.78 2.65
CA SER A 129 19.73 3.68 1.90
C SER A 129 19.97 3.92 0.41
N ASN A 130 19.01 3.52 -0.42
CA ASN A 130 18.97 3.84 -1.85
C ASN A 130 18.11 5.09 -2.15
N ILE A 131 17.70 5.82 -1.11
CA ILE A 131 16.73 6.92 -1.22
C ILE A 131 17.18 8.04 -2.18
N GLU A 132 18.48 8.36 -2.23
CA GLU A 132 19.05 9.33 -3.17
C GLU A 132 18.77 8.93 -4.63
N ARG A 133 19.05 7.66 -4.96
CA ARG A 133 18.78 7.13 -6.29
C ARG A 133 17.30 7.13 -6.66
N VAL A 134 16.43 6.83 -5.70
CA VAL A 134 14.97 6.86 -5.92
C VAL A 134 14.49 8.31 -6.13
N PHE A 135 15.07 9.28 -5.43
CA PHE A 135 14.78 10.71 -5.59
C PHE A 135 15.21 11.26 -6.96
N ASP A 136 16.40 10.89 -7.43
CA ASP A 136 16.88 11.26 -8.76
C ASP A 136 15.91 10.77 -9.84
N LEU A 137 15.44 9.51 -9.71
CA LEU A 137 14.46 8.94 -10.63
C LEU A 137 13.09 9.62 -10.53
N ALA A 138 12.60 9.92 -9.33
CA ALA A 138 11.35 10.67 -9.16
C ALA A 138 11.38 12.02 -9.88
N SER A 139 12.57 12.65 -9.94
CA SER A 139 12.81 13.91 -10.63
C SER A 139 12.97 13.76 -12.14
N ALA A 140 13.69 12.73 -12.60
CA ALA A 140 14.11 12.59 -13.99
C ALA A 140 13.17 11.76 -14.88
N LEU A 141 12.49 10.75 -14.33
CA LEU A 141 11.67 9.84 -15.12
C LEU A 141 10.43 10.54 -15.70
N SER A 142 10.16 10.26 -16.97
CA SER A 142 8.95 10.63 -17.70
C SER A 142 8.60 9.59 -18.75
N GLY A 143 7.30 9.42 -19.02
CA GLY A 143 6.80 8.37 -19.93
C GLY A 143 6.55 7.03 -19.23
N THR A 144 6.57 5.92 -19.99
CA THR A 144 6.20 4.59 -19.50
C THR A 144 7.43 3.72 -19.21
N TYR A 145 7.47 3.10 -18.03
CA TYR A 145 8.52 2.17 -17.61
C TYR A 145 7.95 0.86 -17.06
N TYR A 146 8.52 -0.25 -17.49
CA TYR A 146 8.31 -1.56 -16.87
C TYR A 146 9.26 -1.72 -15.68
N VAL A 147 8.70 -1.99 -14.51
CA VAL A 147 9.42 -2.16 -13.26
C VAL A 147 9.57 -3.64 -12.96
N VAL A 148 10.81 -4.11 -12.94
CA VAL A 148 11.20 -5.52 -12.80
C VAL A 148 12.25 -5.71 -11.69
N GLY A 149 12.50 -6.96 -11.29
CA GLY A 149 13.48 -7.32 -10.26
C GLY A 149 12.88 -7.53 -8.86
N HIS A 150 13.63 -7.19 -7.83
CA HIS A 150 13.32 -7.40 -6.41
C HIS A 150 12.93 -6.10 -5.71
N GLY A 151 11.89 -6.12 -4.87
CA GLY A 151 11.47 -4.94 -4.11
C GLY A 151 10.67 -3.89 -4.90
N ARG A 152 10.10 -4.29 -6.04
CA ARG A 152 9.29 -3.45 -6.94
C ARG A 152 8.20 -2.65 -6.23
N CYS A 153 7.42 -3.29 -5.37
CA CYS A 153 6.35 -2.61 -4.59
C CYS A 153 6.90 -1.52 -3.67
N THR A 154 7.98 -1.81 -2.94
CA THR A 154 8.63 -0.86 -2.04
C THR A 154 9.21 0.33 -2.82
N PHE A 155 9.87 0.07 -3.94
CA PHE A 155 10.39 1.09 -4.84
C PHE A 155 9.27 1.97 -5.41
N ILE A 156 8.22 1.37 -5.98
CA ILE A 156 7.12 2.11 -6.60
C ILE A 156 6.40 2.98 -5.58
N GLN A 157 6.08 2.47 -4.38
CA GLN A 157 5.43 3.29 -3.36
C GLN A 157 6.29 4.48 -2.96
N THR A 158 7.58 4.24 -2.72
CA THR A 158 8.53 5.29 -2.35
C THR A 158 8.65 6.35 -3.46
N LEU A 159 8.83 5.92 -4.71
CA LEU A 159 8.95 6.81 -5.85
C LEU A 159 7.65 7.61 -6.08
N CYS A 160 6.48 6.96 -6.02
CA CYS A 160 5.20 7.64 -6.17
C CYS A 160 5.01 8.72 -5.11
N ASN A 161 5.31 8.44 -3.85
CA ASN A 161 5.20 9.42 -2.77
C ASN A 161 6.16 10.61 -2.97
N LEU A 162 7.38 10.37 -3.46
CA LEU A 162 8.30 11.45 -3.83
C LEU A 162 7.79 12.27 -5.04
N CYS A 163 7.26 11.62 -6.07
CA CYS A 163 6.65 12.29 -7.22
C CYS A 163 5.47 13.19 -6.81
N VAL A 164 4.57 12.70 -5.95
CA VAL A 164 3.43 13.48 -5.43
C VAL A 164 3.93 14.70 -4.65
N ARG A 165 4.98 14.56 -3.82
CA ARG A 165 5.61 15.71 -3.12
C ARG A 165 6.21 16.73 -4.08
N MET A 166 6.59 16.32 -5.29
CA MET A 166 7.05 17.19 -6.37
C MET A 166 5.91 17.73 -7.26
N GLY A 167 4.66 17.41 -6.95
CA GLY A 167 3.48 17.82 -7.74
C GLY A 167 3.27 17.03 -9.03
N LYS A 168 3.96 15.89 -9.21
CA LYS A 168 3.80 15.00 -10.37
C LYS A 168 2.75 13.93 -10.11
N LYS A 169 2.03 13.54 -11.16
CA LYS A 169 1.07 12.43 -11.11
C LYS A 169 1.68 11.17 -11.67
N VAL A 170 1.43 10.04 -11.04
CA VAL A 170 1.97 8.74 -11.46
C VAL A 170 0.83 7.77 -11.71
N LEU A 171 0.75 7.23 -12.93
CA LEU A 171 -0.09 6.08 -13.21
C LEU A 171 0.68 4.83 -12.81
N VAL A 172 0.10 3.98 -11.97
CA VAL A 172 0.65 2.65 -11.68
C VAL A 172 -0.27 1.61 -12.31
N SER A 173 0.29 0.68 -13.08
CA SER A 173 -0.43 -0.49 -13.58
C SER A 173 0.24 -1.75 -13.07
N GLU A 174 -0.55 -2.66 -12.53
CA GLU A 174 -0.10 -3.97 -12.08
C GLU A 174 -0.59 -5.03 -13.06
N ILE A 175 0.36 -5.63 -13.78
CA ILE A 175 0.10 -6.78 -14.64
C ILE A 175 0.88 -8.02 -14.19
N ASP A 176 1.57 -7.97 -13.07
CA ASP A 176 2.12 -9.17 -12.41
C ASP A 176 1.11 -9.70 -11.39
N PRO A 177 0.46 -10.85 -11.63
CA PRO A 177 -0.51 -11.40 -10.68
C PRO A 177 0.12 -11.84 -9.35
N ALA A 178 1.44 -11.97 -9.24
CA ALA A 178 2.08 -12.45 -8.02
C ALA A 178 2.32 -11.35 -6.97
N GLN A 179 2.28 -10.06 -7.34
CA GLN A 179 2.75 -8.98 -6.45
C GLN A 179 1.73 -8.53 -5.41
N GLY A 180 0.51 -8.22 -5.83
CA GLY A 180 -0.54 -7.71 -4.96
C GLY A 180 -0.31 -6.29 -4.46
N PHE A 181 0.30 -5.42 -5.28
CA PHE A 181 0.57 -4.02 -4.91
C PHE A 181 -0.72 -3.21 -4.75
N LEU A 182 -1.67 -3.38 -5.68
CA LEU A 182 -2.92 -2.63 -5.68
C LEU A 182 -3.87 -3.09 -4.56
N VAL A 183 -3.99 -4.41 -4.38
CA VAL A 183 -4.92 -5.04 -3.43
C VAL A 183 -4.28 -6.27 -2.77
N PHE A 184 -4.17 -7.37 -3.52
CA PHE A 184 -3.52 -8.62 -3.11
C PHE A 184 -3.20 -9.47 -4.37
N PRO A 185 -2.35 -10.51 -4.27
CA PRO A 185 -1.98 -11.33 -5.42
C PRO A 185 -3.20 -11.93 -6.16
N GLY A 186 -3.13 -11.95 -7.49
CA GLY A 186 -4.16 -12.35 -8.46
C GLY A 186 -5.11 -11.23 -8.86
N VAL A 187 -4.93 -10.04 -8.30
CA VAL A 187 -5.55 -8.81 -8.78
C VAL A 187 -4.58 -8.10 -9.71
N MET A 188 -5.07 -7.73 -10.89
CA MET A 188 -4.38 -6.88 -11.86
C MET A 188 -5.15 -5.57 -11.97
N GLY A 189 -4.54 -4.50 -12.47
CA GLY A 189 -5.27 -3.25 -12.58
C GLY A 189 -4.43 -2.01 -12.73
N THR A 190 -5.05 -0.87 -12.49
CA THR A 190 -4.36 0.42 -12.47
C THR A 190 -4.88 1.35 -11.39
N MET A 191 -4.02 2.25 -10.92
CA MET A 191 -4.29 3.26 -9.93
C MET A 191 -3.59 4.55 -10.35
N LEU A 192 -4.32 5.65 -10.35
CA LEU A 192 -3.72 6.98 -10.50
C LEU A 192 -3.31 7.48 -9.13
N VAL A 193 -2.03 7.78 -8.95
CA VAL A 193 -1.49 8.30 -7.69
C VAL A 193 -1.39 9.81 -7.78
N GLU A 194 -2.33 10.48 -7.14
CA GLU A 194 -2.37 11.95 -6.98
C GLU A 194 -2.14 12.36 -5.52
N ASN A 195 -2.42 11.45 -4.58
CA ASN A 195 -2.21 11.63 -3.15
C ASN A 195 -1.21 10.60 -2.62
N LEU A 196 -0.61 10.90 -1.47
CA LEU A 196 0.31 9.97 -0.81
C LEU A 196 -0.33 8.59 -0.63
N VAL A 197 0.42 7.56 -1.01
CA VAL A 197 0.10 6.17 -0.70
C VAL A 197 0.56 5.92 0.74
N CYS A 198 -0.39 6.08 1.66
CA CYS A 198 -0.16 5.96 3.08
C CYS A 198 0.37 4.56 3.46
N TYR A 199 1.32 4.52 4.41
CA TYR A 199 1.87 3.25 4.90
C TYR A 199 0.86 2.47 5.76
N ASP A 200 -0.10 3.15 6.38
CA ASP A 200 -1.08 2.63 7.36
C ASP A 200 -2.55 2.70 6.91
N ASP A 201 -2.82 3.29 5.74
CA ASP A 201 -4.16 3.46 5.15
C ASP A 201 -4.20 2.94 3.70
N ASP A 202 -5.38 2.50 3.27
CA ASP A 202 -5.63 1.83 1.99
C ASP A 202 -6.53 2.65 1.03
N VAL A 203 -7.13 3.76 1.48
CA VAL A 203 -8.33 4.37 0.83
C VAL A 203 -8.04 5.56 -0.09
N GLN A 204 -6.81 6.06 -0.18
CA GLN A 204 -6.56 7.39 -0.74
C GLN A 204 -6.59 7.50 -2.28
N ASN A 205 -6.47 6.39 -3.01
CA ASN A 205 -6.37 6.42 -4.47
C ASN A 205 -7.32 5.39 -5.10
N GLU A 206 -8.13 5.84 -6.06
CA GLU A 206 -9.08 5.00 -6.78
C GLU A 206 -8.35 3.98 -7.66
N LYS A 207 -8.84 2.74 -7.64
CA LYS A 207 -8.25 1.59 -8.33
C LYS A 207 -9.25 1.00 -9.31
N LEU A 208 -8.80 0.76 -10.53
CA LEU A 208 -9.52 -0.05 -11.50
C LEU A 208 -8.92 -1.46 -11.52
N CYS A 209 -9.63 -2.41 -10.91
CA CYS A 209 -9.13 -3.77 -10.72
C CYS A 209 -9.82 -4.77 -11.66
N TYR A 210 -9.04 -5.75 -12.08
CA TYR A 210 -9.44 -6.96 -12.79
C TYR A 210 -8.96 -8.16 -11.97
N PHE A 211 -9.68 -9.27 -12.03
CA PHE A 211 -9.34 -10.46 -11.25
C PHE A 211 -8.84 -11.56 -12.17
N TYR A 212 -7.53 -11.82 -12.14
CA TYR A 212 -6.93 -12.96 -12.82
C TYR A 212 -7.21 -14.26 -12.06
N GLY A 213 -7.27 -14.18 -10.72
CA GLY A 213 -7.71 -15.29 -9.88
C GLY A 213 -6.64 -16.33 -9.56
N ASP A 214 -5.42 -16.16 -10.04
CA ASP A 214 -4.27 -17.01 -9.69
C ASP A 214 -3.05 -16.11 -9.42
N THR A 215 -2.04 -16.63 -8.72
CA THR A 215 -0.78 -15.91 -8.50
C THR A 215 0.25 -16.22 -9.58
N GLU A 216 0.04 -17.30 -10.34
CA GLU A 216 0.92 -17.74 -11.42
C GLU A 216 0.21 -17.66 -12.76
N ILE A 217 0.93 -17.25 -13.81
CA ILE A 217 0.37 -17.14 -15.16
C ILE A 217 0.21 -18.55 -15.77
N LYS A 218 -0.90 -19.22 -15.44
CA LYS A 218 -1.25 -20.57 -15.95
C LYS A 218 -2.01 -20.53 -17.27
N ASN A 219 -2.79 -19.48 -17.48
CA ASN A 219 -3.58 -19.26 -18.69
C ASN A 219 -3.08 -18.00 -19.39
N ARG A 220 -2.24 -18.19 -20.42
CA ARG A 220 -1.55 -17.11 -21.11
C ARG A 220 -2.49 -16.23 -21.93
N GLU A 221 -3.44 -16.83 -22.64
CA GLU A 221 -4.40 -16.09 -23.47
C GLU A 221 -5.29 -15.19 -22.61
N TYR A 222 -5.78 -15.69 -21.48
CA TYR A 222 -6.57 -14.89 -20.54
C TYR A 222 -5.74 -13.77 -19.90
N TYR A 223 -4.50 -14.09 -19.53
CA TYR A 223 -3.54 -13.11 -19.00
C TYR A 223 -3.27 -11.97 -20.00
N ASP A 224 -2.97 -12.30 -21.26
CA ASP A 224 -2.68 -11.30 -22.31
C ASP A 224 -3.93 -10.45 -22.60
N MET A 225 -5.12 -11.06 -22.56
CA MET A 225 -6.39 -10.33 -22.67
C MET A 225 -6.57 -9.32 -21.52
N LEU A 226 -6.36 -9.73 -20.27
CA LEU A 226 -6.43 -8.81 -19.13
C LEU A 226 -5.35 -7.73 -19.19
N CYS A 227 -4.12 -8.06 -19.61
CA CYS A 227 -3.07 -7.06 -19.82
C CYS A 227 -3.51 -5.99 -20.82
N SER A 228 -4.10 -6.41 -21.95
CA SER A 228 -4.63 -5.47 -22.95
C SER A 228 -5.71 -4.56 -22.36
N LYS A 229 -6.60 -5.10 -21.51
CA LYS A 229 -7.62 -4.30 -20.81
C LYS A 229 -6.99 -3.32 -19.82
N VAL A 230 -6.08 -3.77 -18.96
CA VAL A 230 -5.41 -2.94 -17.94
C VAL A 230 -4.63 -1.81 -18.61
N LEU A 231 -3.80 -2.12 -19.61
CA LEU A 231 -2.95 -1.15 -20.29
C LEU A 231 -3.72 -0.26 -21.27
N GLY A 232 -4.89 -0.70 -21.74
CA GLY A 232 -5.81 0.11 -22.54
C GLY A 232 -6.44 1.29 -21.79
N HIS A 233 -6.35 1.32 -20.45
CA HIS A 233 -6.82 2.43 -19.62
C HIS A 233 -5.75 3.50 -19.33
N THR A 234 -4.69 3.53 -20.12
CA THR A 234 -3.62 4.53 -19.99
C THR A 234 -4.14 5.93 -20.30
N LYS A 235 -3.94 6.85 -19.35
CA LYS A 235 -4.15 8.30 -19.56
C LYS A 235 -2.81 8.96 -19.89
N GLU A 236 -2.83 10.15 -20.50
CA GLU A 236 -1.65 11.01 -20.54
C GLU A 236 -1.29 11.37 -19.09
N ASN A 237 -0.17 10.82 -18.61
CA ASN A 237 0.38 11.09 -17.29
C ASN A 237 1.86 11.44 -17.44
N ASP A 238 2.39 12.20 -16.49
CA ASP A 238 3.81 12.56 -16.45
C ASP A 238 4.69 11.30 -16.42
N LEU A 239 4.25 10.28 -15.68
CA LEU A 239 4.94 9.02 -15.48
C LEU A 239 3.96 7.85 -15.37
N HIS A 240 4.26 6.75 -16.05
CA HIS A 240 3.52 5.50 -15.97
C HIS A 240 4.47 4.35 -15.60
N LEU A 241 4.21 3.71 -14.45
CA LEU A 241 4.99 2.59 -13.93
C LEU A 241 4.18 1.31 -14.03
N ILE A 242 4.74 0.31 -14.71
CA ILE A 242 4.09 -0.98 -14.91
C ILE A 242 4.83 -2.04 -14.07
N ILE A 243 4.17 -2.59 -13.05
CA ILE A 243 4.67 -3.77 -12.34
C ILE A 243 4.55 -4.95 -13.28
N PHE A 244 5.70 -5.46 -13.73
CA PHE A 244 5.80 -6.42 -14.81
C PHE A 244 6.37 -7.76 -14.33
N PRO A 245 5.77 -8.92 -14.67
CA PRO A 245 6.26 -10.21 -14.22
C PRO A 245 7.68 -10.48 -14.73
N ASN A 246 8.57 -10.85 -13.81
CA ASN A 246 10.00 -11.03 -14.09
C ASN A 246 10.25 -12.14 -15.13
N GLU A 247 9.44 -13.19 -15.08
CA GLU A 247 9.46 -14.33 -16.01
C GLU A 247 9.01 -13.98 -17.42
N CYS A 248 8.29 -12.86 -17.60
CA CYS A 248 7.83 -12.39 -18.90
C CYS A 248 8.81 -11.43 -19.57
N VAL A 249 9.96 -11.14 -18.96
CA VAL A 249 10.96 -10.25 -19.53
C VAL A 249 11.63 -10.94 -20.72
N VAL A 250 11.18 -10.56 -21.92
CA VAL A 250 11.71 -11.08 -23.19
C VAL A 250 13.09 -10.48 -23.45
N GLN A 251 14.04 -11.31 -23.87
CA GLN A 251 15.43 -10.91 -24.14
C GLN A 251 15.65 -10.51 -25.61
N GLU A 252 14.61 -9.99 -26.27
CA GLU A 252 14.67 -9.61 -27.68
C GLU A 252 15.14 -8.16 -27.85
N GLU A 253 15.98 -7.92 -28.87
CA GLU A 253 16.62 -6.62 -29.11
C GLU A 253 15.66 -5.57 -29.69
N GLU A 254 14.51 -5.99 -30.22
CA GLU A 254 13.59 -5.12 -30.98
C GLU A 254 12.54 -4.40 -30.13
N ARG A 255 12.43 -4.71 -28.82
CA ARG A 255 11.49 -4.00 -27.94
C ARG A 255 12.05 -2.63 -27.55
N ASN A 256 11.32 -1.56 -27.90
CA ASN A 256 11.65 -0.19 -27.49
C ASN A 256 11.05 0.18 -26.13
N ASP A 257 10.98 -0.78 -25.22
CA ASP A 257 10.41 -0.63 -23.88
C ASP A 257 11.45 -0.02 -22.94
N ASN A 258 11.01 0.86 -22.04
CA ASN A 258 11.88 1.41 -20.99
C ASN A 258 11.75 0.57 -19.71
N PHE A 259 12.87 0.31 -19.04
CA PHE A 259 12.88 -0.53 -17.84
C PHE A 259 13.42 0.19 -16.62
N VAL A 260 12.86 -0.10 -15.45
CA VAL A 260 13.52 0.12 -14.17
C VAL A 260 13.75 -1.24 -13.52
N VAL A 261 15.02 -1.58 -13.30
CA VAL A 261 15.43 -2.86 -12.71
C VAL A 261 15.86 -2.62 -11.27
N VAL A 262 15.10 -3.19 -10.33
CA VAL A 262 15.33 -2.99 -8.90
C VAL A 262 16.05 -4.20 -8.33
N GLY A 263 17.23 -4.00 -7.76
CA GLY A 263 17.94 -5.01 -6.95
C GLY A 263 18.41 -6.28 -7.67
N ASP A 264 18.23 -6.40 -8.98
CA ASP A 264 18.65 -7.56 -9.77
C ASP A 264 19.65 -7.13 -10.86
N GLU A 265 20.92 -7.12 -10.49
CA GLU A 265 22.03 -6.74 -11.38
C GLU A 265 22.12 -7.68 -12.59
N ARG A 266 21.88 -8.97 -12.40
CA ARG A 266 21.94 -9.96 -13.50
C ARG A 266 20.85 -9.66 -14.53
N MET A 267 19.62 -9.45 -14.09
CA MET A 267 18.52 -9.06 -14.96
C MET A 267 18.81 -7.74 -15.68
N PHE A 268 19.35 -6.74 -14.97
CA PHE A 268 19.72 -5.46 -15.57
C PHE A 268 20.67 -5.64 -16.75
N HIS A 269 21.70 -6.47 -16.61
CA HIS A 269 22.64 -6.74 -17.71
C HIS A 269 22.08 -7.68 -18.79
N THR A 270 21.05 -8.47 -18.48
CA THR A 270 20.40 -9.39 -19.42
C THR A 270 19.43 -8.67 -20.35
N ILE A 271 18.71 -7.66 -19.86
CA ILE A 271 17.77 -6.84 -20.65
C ILE A 271 18.54 -6.09 -21.74
N LYS A 272 18.22 -6.34 -23.01
CA LYS A 272 18.91 -5.74 -24.17
C LYS A 272 18.58 -4.27 -24.44
N PRO A 273 17.32 -3.80 -24.25
CA PRO A 273 16.99 -2.39 -24.42
C PRO A 273 17.96 -1.46 -23.69
N ARG A 274 18.35 -0.38 -24.38
CA ARG A 274 19.31 0.61 -23.85
C ARG A 274 18.68 1.53 -22.82
N ASN A 275 17.38 1.82 -22.96
CA ASN A 275 16.68 2.67 -22.00
C ASN A 275 16.27 1.88 -20.77
N LYS A 276 17.22 1.70 -19.85
CA LYS A 276 17.02 0.99 -18.59
C LYS A 276 17.75 1.68 -17.45
N GLU A 277 17.07 1.78 -16.33
CA GLU A 277 17.58 2.38 -15.10
C GLU A 277 17.77 1.30 -14.04
N PHE A 278 18.94 1.29 -13.40
CA PHE A 278 19.19 0.40 -12.26
C PHE A 278 18.92 1.12 -10.94
N VAL A 279 18.26 0.42 -10.03
CA VAL A 279 18.06 0.85 -8.64
C VAL A 279 18.62 -0.22 -7.72
N PRO A 280 19.69 0.04 -6.96
CA PRO A 280 20.22 -0.93 -6.03
C PRO A 280 19.21 -1.16 -4.89
N CYS A 281 19.23 -2.37 -4.34
CA CYS A 281 18.39 -2.73 -3.20
C CYS A 281 19.25 -2.96 -1.96
N TYR A 282 19.83 -1.87 -1.43
CA TYR A 282 20.58 -1.92 -0.16
C TYR A 282 19.64 -2.10 1.04
N GLY A 283 18.36 -1.76 0.85
CA GLY A 283 17.33 -1.64 1.87
C GLY A 283 16.67 -2.96 2.30
N TYR A 284 15.90 -2.91 3.39
CA TYR A 284 14.95 -3.99 3.70
C TYR A 284 13.81 -3.98 2.67
N VAL A 285 13.55 -5.13 2.04
CA VAL A 285 12.39 -5.31 1.15
C VAL A 285 11.21 -5.83 1.97
N LYS A 286 10.17 -5.00 2.11
CA LYS A 286 8.91 -5.45 2.71
C LYS A 286 8.24 -6.46 1.79
N LYS A 287 8.40 -7.74 2.10
CA LYS A 287 7.62 -8.81 1.47
C LYS A 287 6.33 -9.01 2.26
N ALA A 288 5.23 -8.44 1.77
CA ALA A 288 3.93 -8.74 2.31
C ALA A 288 3.55 -10.19 1.94
N LYS A 289 3.12 -10.98 2.92
CA LYS A 289 2.58 -12.32 2.66
C LYS A 289 1.20 -12.18 2.04
N THR A 290 0.85 -13.04 1.08
CA THR A 290 -0.47 -13.10 0.43
C THR A 290 -1.61 -13.04 1.45
N ASN A 291 -1.54 -13.89 2.49
CA ASN A 291 -2.54 -13.93 3.56
C ASN A 291 -2.69 -12.60 4.32
N ALA A 292 -1.60 -11.85 4.51
CA ALA A 292 -1.65 -10.55 5.18
C ALA A 292 -2.31 -9.49 4.28
N LEU A 293 -2.08 -9.52 2.96
CA LEU A 293 -2.73 -8.61 2.03
C LEU A 293 -4.23 -8.89 1.90
N ILE A 294 -4.61 -10.18 1.85
CA ILE A 294 -6.02 -10.58 1.85
C ILE A 294 -6.70 -10.17 3.17
N TYR A 295 -6.05 -10.39 4.31
CA TYR A 295 -6.55 -9.92 5.60
C TYR A 295 -6.75 -8.40 5.62
N ASN A 296 -5.75 -7.64 5.17
CA ASN A 296 -5.82 -6.17 5.12
C ASN A 296 -6.95 -5.66 4.23
N TYR A 297 -7.31 -6.38 3.16
CA TYR A 297 -8.45 -5.99 2.34
C TYR A 297 -9.77 -5.98 3.13
N PHE A 298 -10.00 -6.99 3.98
CA PHE A 298 -11.26 -7.10 4.75
C PHE A 298 -11.23 -6.34 6.08
N HIS A 299 -10.08 -6.29 6.75
CA HIS A 299 -9.95 -5.74 8.11
C HIS A 299 -9.20 -4.39 8.16
N GLY A 300 -8.61 -3.95 7.04
CA GLY A 300 -7.74 -2.79 6.95
C GLY A 300 -6.34 -3.06 7.52
N LYS A 301 -5.33 -2.32 7.04
CA LYS A 301 -3.93 -2.43 7.53
C LYS A 301 -3.77 -2.33 9.05
N THR A 302 -4.63 -1.57 9.72
CA THR A 302 -4.61 -1.34 11.18
C THR A 302 -5.71 -2.11 11.92
N GLY A 303 -6.46 -2.99 11.23
CA GLY A 303 -7.56 -3.75 11.83
C GLY A 303 -8.81 -2.90 12.14
N LYS A 304 -8.92 -1.71 11.54
CA LYS A 304 -10.02 -0.76 11.80
C LYS A 304 -11.30 -1.07 11.03
N TYR A 305 -11.24 -1.88 9.97
CA TYR A 305 -12.43 -2.26 9.22
C TYR A 305 -13.12 -3.44 9.88
N THR A 306 -14.44 -3.40 9.89
CA THR A 306 -15.27 -4.50 10.37
C THR A 306 -15.97 -5.12 9.17
N PRO A 307 -15.50 -6.27 8.66
CA PRO A 307 -16.16 -6.94 7.56
C PRO A 307 -17.47 -7.61 8.02
N PHE A 308 -18.33 -7.91 7.05
CA PHE A 308 -19.64 -8.53 7.27
C PHE A 308 -19.61 -10.00 6.85
N ILE A 309 -20.25 -10.86 7.63
CA ILE A 309 -20.53 -12.25 7.24
C ILE A 309 -21.96 -12.30 6.74
N LEU A 310 -22.13 -12.64 5.46
CA LEU A 310 -23.43 -12.71 4.80
C LEU A 310 -23.75 -14.15 4.40
N SER A 311 -25.03 -14.46 4.27
CA SER A 311 -25.52 -15.72 3.73
C SER A 311 -26.54 -15.45 2.63
N ASP A 312 -26.15 -15.73 1.40
CA ASP A 312 -26.99 -15.53 0.22
C ASP A 312 -26.57 -16.46 -0.93
N LYS A 313 -27.42 -16.58 -1.95
CA LYS A 313 -27.10 -17.30 -3.20
C LYS A 313 -26.31 -16.40 -4.13
N LEU A 314 -25.16 -16.88 -4.60
CA LEU A 314 -24.29 -16.17 -5.54
C LEU A 314 -24.25 -16.89 -6.89
N LYS A 315 -24.25 -16.13 -7.99
CA LYS A 315 -24.03 -16.65 -9.35
C LYS A 315 -22.52 -16.74 -9.61
N ILE A 316 -21.93 -17.86 -9.22
CA ILE A 316 -20.47 -18.07 -9.31
C ILE A 316 -20.10 -18.63 -10.68
N LEU A 317 -19.08 -18.02 -11.27
CA LEU A 317 -18.46 -18.36 -12.54
C LEU A 317 -16.97 -18.61 -12.32
N SER A 318 -16.35 -19.40 -13.20
CA SER A 318 -14.91 -19.60 -13.28
C SER A 318 -14.43 -19.33 -14.71
N VAL A 319 -13.28 -18.68 -14.86
CA VAL A 319 -12.69 -18.41 -16.18
C VAL A 319 -11.72 -19.53 -16.55
N GLY A 320 -11.86 -20.05 -17.76
CA GLY A 320 -11.05 -21.16 -18.25
C GLY A 320 -11.42 -22.51 -17.63
N GLU A 321 -10.82 -23.58 -18.15
CA GLU A 321 -11.09 -24.95 -17.70
C GLU A 321 -10.17 -25.33 -16.53
N LYS A 322 -10.75 -25.67 -15.37
CA LYS A 322 -10.01 -26.13 -14.18
C LYS A 322 -9.32 -27.48 -14.38
N PHE A 323 -9.85 -28.30 -15.29
CA PHE A 323 -9.29 -29.61 -15.61
C PHE A 323 -8.94 -29.66 -17.08
N VAL A 324 -7.64 -29.78 -17.36
CA VAL A 324 -7.13 -30.01 -18.71
C VAL A 324 -6.81 -31.50 -18.81
N PRO A 325 -7.59 -32.30 -19.56
CA PRO A 325 -7.21 -33.67 -19.87
C PRO A 325 -5.87 -33.66 -20.62
N PRO A 326 -4.97 -34.63 -20.38
CA PRO A 326 -3.71 -34.71 -21.11
C PRO A 326 -3.97 -34.85 -22.62
N THR A 327 -3.03 -34.40 -23.44
CA THR A 327 -3.12 -34.47 -24.91
C THR A 327 -3.36 -35.88 -25.44
N SER A 328 -2.97 -36.92 -24.68
CA SER A 328 -3.26 -38.32 -24.96
C SER A 328 -4.75 -38.69 -24.91
N ALA A 329 -5.59 -37.86 -24.30
CA ALA A 329 -7.05 -38.02 -24.26
C ALA A 329 -7.77 -37.38 -25.46
N LEU A 330 -7.05 -36.70 -26.36
CA LEU A 330 -7.62 -36.11 -27.58
C LEU A 330 -7.58 -37.11 -28.75
N PRO A 331 -8.61 -37.12 -29.63
CA PRO A 331 -8.59 -37.89 -30.86
C PRO A 331 -7.37 -37.54 -31.73
N LEU A 332 -6.79 -38.55 -32.39
CA LEU A 332 -5.67 -38.34 -33.32
C LEU A 332 -6.03 -37.30 -34.38
N GLY A 333 -5.21 -36.24 -34.48
CA GLY A 333 -5.38 -35.15 -35.44
C GLY A 333 -6.26 -33.98 -34.97
N ALA A 334 -6.90 -34.07 -33.80
CA ALA A 334 -7.68 -32.96 -33.24
C ALA A 334 -6.77 -31.93 -32.56
N GLN A 335 -6.77 -30.70 -33.06
CA GLN A 335 -6.26 -29.55 -32.31
C GLN A 335 -7.35 -29.02 -31.40
N ARG A 336 -7.03 -28.84 -30.12
CA ARG A 336 -7.97 -28.33 -29.12
C ARG A 336 -8.25 -26.85 -29.39
N LYS A 337 -9.53 -26.47 -29.47
CA LYS A 337 -9.97 -25.09 -29.21
C LYS A 337 -10.22 -24.97 -27.71
N MET A 338 -9.29 -24.35 -26.98
CA MET A 338 -9.52 -24.05 -25.58
C MET A 338 -10.39 -22.80 -25.46
N ASN A 339 -11.45 -22.86 -24.66
CA ASN A 339 -12.17 -21.65 -24.24
C ASN A 339 -11.45 -21.04 -23.02
N THR A 340 -10.23 -20.55 -23.24
CA THR A 340 -9.35 -20.01 -22.20
C THR A 340 -9.89 -18.74 -21.54
N CYS A 341 -10.66 -17.93 -22.27
CA CYS A 341 -11.12 -16.62 -21.81
C CYS A 341 -12.61 -16.57 -21.43
N VAL A 342 -13.33 -17.70 -21.52
CA VAL A 342 -14.78 -17.74 -21.29
C VAL A 342 -15.06 -18.08 -19.84
N ALA A 343 -15.96 -17.32 -19.21
CA ALA A 343 -16.46 -17.65 -17.88
C ALA A 343 -17.60 -18.66 -17.98
N THR A 344 -17.60 -19.66 -17.10
CA THR A 344 -18.62 -20.73 -17.06
C THR A 344 -19.14 -20.92 -15.64
N PRO A 345 -20.41 -21.33 -15.44
CA PRO A 345 -20.96 -21.61 -14.12
C PRO A 345 -20.09 -22.58 -13.32
N ALA A 346 -19.81 -22.22 -12.06
CA ALA A 346 -18.99 -23.00 -11.15
C ALA A 346 -19.62 -23.09 -9.76
N GLY A 347 -19.33 -24.19 -9.05
CA GLY A 347 -19.68 -24.33 -7.64
C GLY A 347 -18.84 -23.42 -6.76
N ALA A 348 -19.44 -22.91 -5.69
CA ALA A 348 -18.70 -22.25 -4.61
C ALA A 348 -17.69 -23.23 -4.03
N GLU A 349 -16.47 -22.75 -3.77
CA GLU A 349 -15.48 -23.52 -3.04
C GLU A 349 -15.16 -22.85 -1.72
N GLN A 350 -15.03 -23.64 -0.66
CA GLN A 350 -14.62 -23.13 0.63
C GLN A 350 -13.24 -22.44 0.56
N ASP A 351 -13.11 -21.37 1.33
CA ASP A 351 -11.93 -20.51 1.48
C ASP A 351 -11.46 -19.85 0.18
N SER A 352 -12.29 -19.81 -0.87
CA SER A 352 -11.96 -19.14 -2.13
C SER A 352 -12.19 -17.64 -2.07
N ILE A 353 -11.29 -16.89 -2.72
CA ILE A 353 -11.54 -15.50 -3.08
C ILE A 353 -12.37 -15.46 -4.37
N VAL A 354 -13.44 -14.69 -4.32
CA VAL A 354 -14.40 -14.51 -5.41
C VAL A 354 -14.58 -13.03 -5.68
N ALA A 355 -14.37 -12.60 -6.92
CA ALA A 355 -14.52 -11.21 -7.32
C ALA A 355 -15.96 -10.89 -7.74
N ILE A 356 -16.42 -9.69 -7.41
CA ILE A 356 -17.73 -9.17 -7.81
C ILE A 356 -17.55 -8.42 -9.13
N SER A 357 -17.98 -8.98 -10.26
CA SER A 357 -17.77 -8.42 -11.59
C SER A 357 -18.80 -7.35 -11.94
N TYR A 358 -18.36 -6.26 -12.59
CA TYR A 358 -19.25 -5.26 -13.20
C TYR A 358 -19.83 -5.70 -14.56
N ALA A 359 -19.67 -6.96 -14.95
CA ALA A 359 -20.25 -7.49 -16.18
C ALA A 359 -21.78 -7.59 -16.09
N LYS A 360 -22.43 -7.43 -17.25
CA LYS A 360 -23.89 -7.59 -17.40
C LYS A 360 -24.29 -8.98 -17.88
N ASN A 361 -23.34 -9.74 -18.43
CA ASN A 361 -23.52 -11.06 -19.00
C ASN A 361 -22.35 -11.99 -18.58
N GLU A 362 -22.55 -13.30 -18.69
CA GLU A 362 -21.55 -14.30 -18.26
C GLU A 362 -20.30 -14.28 -19.12
N GLU A 363 -20.42 -14.03 -20.43
CA GLU A 363 -19.30 -14.01 -21.38
C GLU A 363 -18.24 -12.97 -21.01
N GLU A 364 -18.66 -11.79 -20.54
CA GLU A 364 -17.78 -10.71 -20.16
C GLU A 364 -17.33 -10.77 -18.69
N ALA A 365 -17.88 -11.67 -17.87
CA ALA A 365 -17.68 -11.67 -16.43
C ALA A 365 -16.20 -11.70 -16.01
N GLY A 366 -15.40 -12.49 -16.72
CA GLY A 366 -13.96 -12.64 -16.46
C GLY A 366 -13.09 -11.48 -16.95
N VAL A 367 -13.57 -10.65 -17.87
CA VAL A 367 -12.76 -9.61 -18.55
C VAL A 367 -13.21 -8.19 -18.24
N ARG A 368 -14.18 -8.03 -17.33
CA ARG A 368 -14.67 -6.73 -16.86
C ARG A 368 -14.03 -6.37 -15.50
N PRO A 369 -13.95 -5.07 -15.17
CA PRO A 369 -13.49 -4.65 -13.87
C PRO A 369 -14.36 -5.21 -12.74
N VAL A 370 -13.79 -5.25 -11.54
CA VAL A 370 -14.46 -5.80 -10.35
C VAL A 370 -14.77 -4.69 -9.34
N ALA A 371 -15.92 -4.80 -8.68
CA ALA A 371 -16.35 -3.89 -7.62
C ALA A 371 -15.65 -4.17 -6.29
N GLY A 372 -15.18 -5.39 -6.09
CA GLY A 372 -14.56 -5.85 -4.87
C GLY A 372 -14.52 -7.37 -4.81
N PHE A 373 -14.28 -7.90 -3.61
CA PHE A 373 -14.08 -9.32 -3.39
C PHE A 373 -14.87 -9.82 -2.17
N VAL A 374 -15.22 -11.10 -2.22
CA VAL A 374 -15.77 -11.85 -1.09
C VAL A 374 -14.92 -13.09 -0.84
N LEU A 375 -14.88 -13.54 0.41
CA LEU A 375 -14.23 -14.79 0.80
C LEU A 375 -15.31 -15.81 1.18
N ILE A 376 -15.37 -16.93 0.46
CA ILE A 376 -16.32 -18.01 0.79
C ILE A 376 -15.87 -18.71 2.07
N ARG A 377 -16.74 -18.77 3.08
CA ARG A 377 -16.46 -19.38 4.40
C ARG A 377 -17.04 -20.76 4.57
N SER A 378 -18.25 -20.95 4.06
CA SER A 378 -18.90 -22.26 4.00
C SER A 378 -19.72 -22.33 2.73
N VAL A 379 -19.82 -23.53 2.15
CA VAL A 379 -20.62 -23.80 0.95
C VAL A 379 -22.02 -24.30 1.30
N GLN A 380 -22.22 -24.80 2.53
CA GLN A 380 -23.48 -25.40 3.00
C GLN A 380 -23.69 -25.12 4.51
N PRO A 381 -24.51 -24.12 4.89
CA PRO A 381 -25.09 -23.09 4.01
C PRO A 381 -24.02 -22.17 3.42
N LEU A 382 -24.30 -21.57 2.25
CA LEU A 382 -23.38 -20.63 1.63
C LEU A 382 -23.25 -19.39 2.52
N THR A 383 -22.04 -19.17 3.05
CA THR A 383 -21.69 -18.00 3.85
C THR A 383 -20.37 -17.43 3.34
N PHE A 384 -20.25 -16.10 3.36
CA PHE A 384 -19.07 -15.42 2.85
C PHE A 384 -18.80 -14.13 3.61
N LEU A 385 -17.52 -13.77 3.70
CA LEU A 385 -17.03 -12.51 4.24
C LEU A 385 -17.07 -11.45 3.13
N CYS A 386 -17.55 -10.25 3.44
CA CYS A 386 -17.64 -9.12 2.52
C CYS A 386 -17.21 -7.82 3.22
N ALA A 387 -16.60 -6.90 2.48
CA ALA A 387 -16.27 -5.57 2.99
C ALA A 387 -17.51 -4.66 3.13
N GLN A 388 -18.65 -5.03 2.53
CA GLN A 388 -19.88 -4.24 2.52
C GLN A 388 -21.02 -5.00 3.18
N ALA A 389 -21.97 -4.27 3.77
CA ALA A 389 -23.11 -4.83 4.49
C ALA A 389 -24.10 -5.59 3.59
N THR A 390 -24.07 -5.34 2.29
CA THR A 390 -24.97 -5.93 1.31
C THR A 390 -24.24 -6.25 0.01
N VAL A 391 -24.64 -7.33 -0.65
CA VAL A 391 -24.21 -7.64 -2.01
C VAL A 391 -25.43 -7.89 -2.90
N SER A 392 -25.31 -7.57 -4.18
CA SER A 392 -26.42 -7.77 -5.14
C SER A 392 -26.44 -9.21 -5.66
N LYS A 393 -27.63 -9.81 -5.71
CA LYS A 393 -27.87 -11.15 -6.26
C LYS A 393 -27.82 -11.20 -7.78
N ASP A 394 -27.96 -10.03 -8.42
CA ASP A 394 -27.96 -9.91 -9.88
C ASP A 394 -26.56 -9.78 -10.45
N MET A 395 -25.56 -9.51 -9.60
CA MET A 395 -24.15 -9.46 -10.00
C MET A 395 -23.60 -10.84 -10.31
N LEU A 396 -22.53 -10.85 -11.10
CA LEU A 396 -21.80 -12.06 -11.47
C LEU A 396 -20.53 -12.14 -10.63
N TYR A 397 -20.24 -13.34 -10.14
CA TYR A 397 -19.16 -13.58 -9.20
C TYR A 397 -18.11 -14.47 -9.84
N VAL A 398 -16.86 -14.01 -9.97
CA VAL A 398 -15.79 -14.75 -10.63
C VAL A 398 -14.88 -15.38 -9.57
N GLN A 399 -14.88 -16.70 -9.48
CA GLN A 399 -14.04 -17.46 -8.56
C GLN A 399 -12.66 -17.76 -9.17
N GLY A 400 -11.62 -17.47 -8.39
CA GLY A 400 -10.23 -17.82 -8.71
C GLY A 400 -9.77 -19.07 -7.96
N ASN A 401 -8.49 -19.38 -8.11
CA ASN A 401 -7.78 -20.45 -7.40
C ASN A 401 -7.15 -19.98 -6.08
N ILE A 402 -7.21 -18.68 -5.77
CA ILE A 402 -6.67 -18.14 -4.53
C ILE A 402 -7.49 -18.60 -3.34
N LYS A 403 -6.80 -19.21 -2.36
CA LYS A 403 -7.36 -19.69 -1.12
C LYS A 403 -6.86 -18.88 0.07
N TYR A 404 -7.73 -18.65 1.03
CA TYR A 404 -7.39 -17.98 2.27
C TYR A 404 -8.21 -18.54 3.43
N SER A 405 -7.51 -19.19 4.36
CA SER A 405 -8.05 -19.55 5.67
C SER A 405 -7.56 -18.51 6.67
N GLU A 406 -8.48 -17.85 7.36
CA GLU A 406 -8.18 -17.37 8.72
C GLU A 406 -8.19 -18.65 9.56
N PHE A 407 -7.14 -18.88 10.35
CA PHE A 407 -6.83 -20.10 11.12
C PHE A 407 -5.91 -21.10 10.39
#